data_AF-A0A0C2T4D4-F1
#
_entry.id   AF-A0A0C2T4D4-F1
#
_cell.length_a   1.000
_cell.length_b   1.000
_cell.length_c   1.000
_cell.angle_alpha   90.00
_cell.angle_beta   90.00
_cell.angle_gamma   90.00
#
_symmetry.space_group_name_H-M   'P 1'
#
loop_
_entity.id
_entity.type
_entity.pdbx_description
1 polymer ?
#
loop_
_entity_poly.entity_id
_entity_poly.type
_entity_poly.pdbx_seq_one_letter_code
_entity_poly.pdbx_strand_id
1 'polypeptide(L)'
;MPECFRDRYKKDNFFAKIVGQPETFNDFRVHDGLIYKRSGDVEVLCVPDIMLGERRAREIIISHAHSLLAHLGYKKTLQLLREEVWW
;
A
#
# COMPACT_ATOMS: atom_id res chain seq x y z
N MET A 1 -8.41 7.68 2.25
CA MET A 1 -6.94 7.69 2.06
C MET A 1 -6.46 7.30 0.65
N PRO A 2 -7.10 6.38 -0.12
CA PRO A 2 -6.55 5.90 -1.40
C PRO A 2 -6.16 7.01 -2.39
N GLU A 3 -6.93 8.09 -2.44
CA GLU A 3 -6.68 9.25 -3.32
C GLU A 3 -5.29 9.86 -3.20
N CYS A 4 -4.62 9.78 -2.03
CA CYS A 4 -3.29 10.36 -1.88
C CYS A 4 -2.18 9.57 -2.59
N PHE A 5 -2.48 8.36 -3.10
CA PHE A 5 -1.57 7.51 -3.88
C PHE A 5 -1.84 7.53 -5.37
N ARG A 6 -3.05 7.94 -5.78
CA ARG A 6 -3.47 7.95 -7.19
C ARG A 6 -2.44 8.67 -8.06
N ASP A 7 -1.98 7.98 -9.10
CA ASP A 7 -0.97 8.45 -10.08
C ASP A 7 0.41 8.80 -9.50
N ARG A 8 0.68 8.45 -8.24
CA ARG A 8 1.95 8.77 -7.54
C ARG A 8 2.90 7.59 -7.40
N TYR A 9 2.52 6.40 -7.88
CA TYR A 9 3.32 5.18 -7.82
C TYR A 9 4.66 5.26 -8.56
N LYS A 10 4.80 6.14 -9.57
CA LYS A 10 6.09 6.39 -10.25
C LYS A 10 7.18 6.98 -9.35
N LYS A 11 6.81 7.50 -8.17
CA LYS A 11 7.76 8.02 -7.17
C LYS A 11 8.37 6.93 -6.27
N ASP A 12 7.88 5.69 -6.37
CA ASP A 12 8.41 4.52 -5.69
C ASP A 12 9.16 3.64 -6.71
N ASN A 13 10.39 3.23 -6.38
CA ASN A 13 11.26 2.50 -7.30
C ASN A 13 10.71 1.13 -7.75
N PHE A 14 9.94 0.45 -6.90
CA PHE A 14 9.33 -0.83 -7.21
C PHE A 14 8.06 -0.61 -8.03
N PHE A 15 7.16 0.25 -7.54
CA PHE A 15 5.89 0.47 -8.23
C PHE A 15 6.02 1.23 -9.55
N ALA A 16 7.08 2.03 -9.74
CA ALA A 16 7.39 2.64 -11.04
C ALA A 16 7.58 1.59 -12.14
N LYS A 17 8.14 0.42 -11.80
CA LYS A 17 8.31 -0.70 -12.74
C LYS A 17 6.97 -1.34 -13.09
N ILE A 18 6.09 -1.52 -12.09
CA ILE A 18 4.74 -2.06 -12.30
C ILE A 18 3.91 -1.12 -13.18
N VAL A 19 3.98 0.19 -12.96
CA VAL A 19 3.28 1.16 -13.83
C VAL A 19 3.86 1.15 -15.25
N GLY A 20 5.15 0.89 -15.41
CA GLY A 20 5.82 0.87 -16.72
C GLY A 20 5.55 -0.38 -17.55
N GLN A 21 5.38 -1.54 -16.91
CA GLN A 21 5.20 -2.85 -17.57
C GLN A 21 4.22 -3.74 -16.78
N PRO A 22 2.96 -3.32 -16.56
CA PRO A 22 2.03 -4.01 -15.67
C PRO A 22 1.78 -5.47 -16.05
N GLU A 23 1.82 -5.80 -17.34
CA GLU A 23 1.68 -7.15 -17.89
C GLU A 23 2.75 -8.13 -17.43
N THR A 24 3.91 -7.65 -16.96
CA THR A 24 4.98 -8.50 -16.43
C THR A 24 4.79 -8.86 -14.95
N PHE A 25 3.84 -8.21 -14.27
CA PHE A 25 3.58 -8.35 -12.85
C PHE A 25 2.18 -8.94 -12.60
N ASN A 26 2.02 -10.24 -12.87
CA ASN A 26 0.71 -10.94 -12.86
C ASN A 26 -0.08 -10.84 -11.54
N ASP A 27 0.60 -10.68 -10.41
CA ASP A 27 -0.03 -10.53 -9.09
C ASP A 27 -0.53 -9.11 -8.81
N PHE A 28 -0.24 -8.16 -9.71
CA PHE A 28 -0.61 -6.76 -9.55
C PHE A 28 -1.67 -6.35 -10.57
N ARG A 29 -2.53 -5.42 -10.16
CA ARG A 29 -3.53 -4.78 -11.01
C ARG A 29 -3.38 -3.29 -10.88
N VAL A 30 -3.27 -2.62 -12.02
CA VAL A 30 -3.29 -1.16 -12.10
C VAL A 30 -4.68 -0.76 -12.56
N HIS A 31 -5.42 -0.05 -11.73
CA HIS A 31 -6.77 0.42 -12.05
C HIS A 31 -6.98 1.82 -11.49
N ASP A 32 -7.46 2.73 -12.33
CA ASP A 32 -7.69 4.14 -12.03
C ASP A 32 -6.49 4.83 -11.34
N GLY A 33 -5.27 4.55 -11.76
CA GLY A 33 -4.06 5.15 -11.17
C GLY A 33 -3.70 4.63 -9.77
N LEU A 34 -4.39 3.59 -9.29
CA LEU A 34 -4.06 2.82 -8.09
C LEU A 34 -3.45 1.46 -8.46
N ILE A 35 -2.63 0.92 -7.56
CA ILE A 35 -2.08 -0.43 -7.69
C ILE A 35 -2.65 -1.29 -6.58
N TYR A 36 -3.13 -2.46 -6.96
CA TYR A 36 -3.60 -3.50 -6.06
C TYR A 36 -2.75 -4.74 -6.24
N LYS A 37 -2.54 -5.50 -5.15
CA LYS A 37 -1.89 -6.80 -5.19
C LYS A 37 -2.89 -7.88 -4.81
N ARG A 38 -2.90 -8.98 -5.57
CA ARG A 38 -3.62 -10.19 -5.20
C ARG A 38 -3.04 -10.83 -3.94
N SER A 39 -3.91 -11.13 -2.98
CA SER A 39 -3.62 -11.80 -1.71
C SER A 39 -4.68 -12.87 -1.48
N GLY A 40 -4.43 -14.09 -1.97
CA GLY A 40 -5.46 -15.13 -2.05
C GLY A 40 -6.58 -14.70 -3.00
N ASP A 41 -7.82 -14.73 -2.52
CA ASP A 41 -9.03 -14.37 -3.27
C ASP A 41 -9.37 -12.87 -3.22
N VAL A 42 -8.62 -12.08 -2.45
CA VAL A 42 -8.82 -10.63 -2.32
C VAL A 42 -7.70 -9.84 -2.96
N GLU A 43 -7.96 -8.56 -3.20
CA GLU A 43 -6.98 -7.58 -3.65
C GLU A 43 -6.77 -6.53 -2.56
N VAL A 44 -5.51 -6.26 -2.23
CA VAL A 44 -5.13 -5.28 -1.21
C VAL A 44 -4.43 -4.10 -1.85
N LEU A 45 -4.65 -2.90 -1.30
CA LEU A 45 -4.09 -1.67 -1.84
C LEU A 45 -2.57 -1.63 -1.63
N CYS A 46 -1.83 -1.34 -2.69
CA CYS A 46 -0.38 -1.15 -2.60
C CYS A 46 -0.05 0.23 -2.04
N VAL A 47 0.81 0.30 -1.03
CA VAL A 47 1.24 1.55 -0.39
C VAL A 47 2.64 1.95 -0.89
N PRO A 48 2.76 2.98 -1.75
CA PRO A 48 4.06 3.42 -2.23
C PRO A 48 4.90 4.04 -1.12
N ASP A 49 6.22 3.85 -1.17
CA ASP A 49 7.19 4.53 -0.29
C ASP A 49 7.40 5.98 -0.78
N ILE A 50 6.46 6.85 -0.40
CA ILE A 50 6.46 8.26 -0.79
C ILE A 50 6.21 9.18 0.42
N MET A 51 6.63 10.43 0.29
CA MET A 51 6.28 11.50 1.24
C MET A 51 4.88 12.05 0.99
N LEU A 52 4.09 12.17 2.07
CA LEU A 52 2.82 12.89 2.13
C LEU A 52 3.01 14.06 3.09
N GLY A 53 3.37 15.23 2.54
CA GLY A 53 3.88 16.33 3.36
C GLY A 53 5.22 15.96 4.00
N GLU A 54 5.30 16.07 5.32
CA GLU A 54 6.53 15.80 6.09
C GLU A 54 6.67 14.34 6.57
N ARG A 55 5.67 13.48 6.29
CA ARG A 55 5.64 12.09 6.79
C ARG A 55 5.60 11.08 5.66
N ARG A 56 6.10 9.87 5.91
CA ARG A 56 6.04 8.77 4.93
C ARG A 56 4.63 8.14 4.92
N ALA A 57 4.14 7.79 3.73
CA ALA A 57 2.85 7.11 3.57
C ALA A 57 2.72 5.85 4.44
N ARG A 58 3.73 4.96 4.37
CA ARG A 58 3.77 3.71 5.15
C ARG A 58 3.79 3.97 6.66
N GLU A 59 4.50 4.99 7.12
CA GLU A 59 4.56 5.39 8.53
C GLU A 59 3.19 5.89 9.05
N ILE A 60 2.49 6.72 8.26
CA ILE A 60 1.15 7.20 8.60
C ILE A 60 0.19 6.00 8.73
N ILE A 61 0.23 5.06 7.79
CA ILE A 61 -0.62 3.86 7.81
C ILE A 61 -0.32 2.96 9.02
N ILE A 62 0.96 2.70 9.32
CA ILE A 62 1.35 1.92 10.51
C ILE A 62 0.85 2.59 11.79
N SER A 63 1.03 3.92 11.90
CA SER A 63 0.58 4.72 13.05
C SER A 63 -0.94 4.64 13.22
N HIS A 64 -1.69 4.72 12.11
CA HIS A 64 -3.14 4.63 12.11
C HIS A 64 -3.61 3.22 12.52
N ALA A 65 -3.08 2.17 11.90
CA ALA A 65 -3.39 0.78 12.23
C ALA A 65 -3.13 0.46 13.71
N HIS A 66 -2.02 0.96 14.25
CA HIS A 66 -1.69 0.78 15.66
C HIS A 66 -2.68 1.49 16.61
N SER A 67 -3.11 2.70 16.24
CA SER A 67 -4.06 3.49 17.01
C SER A 67 -5.47 2.87 17.02
N LEU A 68 -5.90 2.27 15.90
CA LEU A 68 -7.19 1.57 15.79
C LEU A 68 -7.29 0.38 16.75
N LEU A 69 -6.17 -0.30 16.99
CA LEU A 69 -6.12 -1.51 17.80
C LEU A 69 -5.89 -1.22 19.29
N ALA A 70 -6.10 0.00 19.78
CA ALA A 70 -5.89 0.38 21.18
C ALA A 70 -4.55 -0.11 21.75
N HIS A 71 -3.48 -0.08 20.94
CA HIS A 71 -2.14 -0.54 21.33
C HIS A 71 -2.02 -2.04 21.69
N LEU A 72 -2.85 -2.93 21.11
CA LEU A 72 -2.77 -4.41 21.26
C LEU A 72 -1.48 -5.07 20.71
N GLY A 73 -0.44 -4.28 20.48
CA GLY A 73 0.90 -4.72 20.13
C GLY A 73 1.14 -4.93 18.64
N TYR A 74 2.40 -5.19 18.31
CA TYR A 74 2.87 -5.25 16.92
C TYR A 74 2.28 -6.43 16.13
N LYS A 75 2.00 -7.57 16.77
CA LYS A 75 1.45 -8.76 16.08
C LYS A 75 0.08 -8.50 15.48
N LYS A 76 -0.82 -7.87 16.25
CA LYS A 76 -2.16 -7.50 15.79
C LYS A 76 -2.12 -6.38 14.75
N THR A 77 -1.21 -5.41 14.94
CA THR A 77 -0.98 -4.35 13.95
C THR A 77 -0.50 -4.94 12.61
N LEU A 78 0.47 -5.85 12.64
CA LEU A 78 0.98 -6.50 11.43
C LEU A 78 -0.06 -7.38 10.75
N GLN A 79 -0.90 -8.07 11.53
CA GLN A 79 -2.01 -8.85 11.00
C GLN A 79 -2.97 -7.95 10.21
N LEU A 80 -3.46 -6.87 10.84
CA LEU A 80 -4.36 -5.90 10.19
C LEU A 80 -3.74 -5.33 8.90
N LEU A 81 -2.46 -4.94 8.94
CA LEU A 81 -1.78 -4.41 7.77
C LEU A 81 -1.72 -5.41 6.61
N ARG A 82 -1.45 -6.70 6.89
CA ARG A 82 -1.40 -7.75 5.87
C ARG A 82 -2.75 -8.09 5.25
N GLU A 83 -3.83 -7.85 5.99
CA GLU A 83 -5.21 -8.07 5.54
C GLU A 83 -5.70 -6.91 4.64
N GLU A 84 -5.21 -5.69 4.86
CA GLU A 84 -5.75 -4.48 4.19
C GLU A 84 -4.84 -3.90 3.09
N VAL A 85 -3.52 -4.04 3.20
CA VAL A 85 -2.54 -3.32 2.37
C VAL A 85 -1.29 -4.14 2.08
N TRP A 86 -0.51 -3.73 1.07
CA TRP A 86 0.75 -4.38 0.71
C TRP A 86 1.86 -3.39 0.35
N TRP A 87 3.11 -3.70 0.71
CA TRP A 87 4.32 -2.99 0.28
C TRP A 87 5.60 -3.78 0.51
#